data_AF-A0A8T5NG13-F1
#
_entry.id   AF-A0A8T5NG13-F1
#
_cell.length_a   1.000
_cell.length_b   1.000
_cell.length_c   1.000
_cell.angle_alpha   90.00
_cell.angle_beta   90.00
_cell.angle_gamma   90.00
#
_symmetry.space_group_name_H-M   'P 1'
#
loop_
_entity.id
_entity.type
_entity.pdbx_description
1 polymer ?
#
loop_
_entity_poly.entity_id
_entity_poly.type
_entity_poly.pdbx_seq_one_letter_code
_entity_poly.pdbx_strand_id
1 'polypeptide(L)' 'MELNEISEGMKIDLGYRLDILVEDAVIVELKAVTAVTPLHEAQLLSYLKLSGKHLGLL' A
#
# COMPACT_ATOMS: atom_id res chain seq x y z
N MET A 1 -8.93 3.25 -23.70
CA MET A 1 -8.37 2.61 -22.51
C MET A 1 -7.69 3.73 -21.76
N GLU A 2 -8.42 4.35 -20.84
CA GLU A 2 -7.87 5.45 -20.04
C GLU A 2 -6.80 4.88 -19.10
N LEU A 3 -5.72 5.63 -18.92
CA LEU A 3 -4.66 5.27 -17.98
C LEU A 3 -5.20 5.53 -16.58
N ASN A 4 -5.47 4.44 -15.86
CA ASN A 4 -5.89 4.46 -14.48
C ASN A 4 -4.84 5.18 -13.62
N GLU A 5 -5.24 6.11 -12.75
CA GLU A 5 -4.33 6.93 -11.96
C GLU A 5 -3.49 6.07 -11.00
N ILE A 6 -2.17 6.23 -11.08
CA ILE A 6 -1.18 5.62 -10.18
C ILE A 6 -0.47 6.77 -9.47
N SER A 7 -0.49 6.76 -8.14
CA SER A 7 0.18 7.76 -7.31
C SER A 7 1.25 7.12 -6.43
N GLU A 8 2.44 7.72 -6.43
CA GLU A 8 3.55 7.32 -5.58
C GLU A 8 3.64 8.20 -4.33
N GLY A 9 4.02 7.61 -3.21
CA GLY A 9 4.40 8.38 -2.02
C GLY A 9 3.25 9.06 -1.28
N MET A 10 2.02 8.52 -1.39
CA MET A 10 0.86 9.06 -0.68
C MET A 10 1.05 8.96 0.84
N LYS A 11 0.82 10.06 1.55
CA LYS A 11 0.83 10.08 3.01
C LYS A 11 -0.48 9.55 3.58
N ILE A 12 -0.37 8.64 4.53
CA ILE A 12 -1.45 8.18 5.40
C ILE A 12 -1.28 8.83 6.77
N ASP A 13 -2.30 8.72 7.61
CA ASP A 13 -2.31 9.22 8.99
C ASP A 13 -1.03 8.85 9.76
N LEU A 14 -0.67 9.65 10.76
CA LEU A 14 0.51 9.45 11.61
C LEU A 14 1.87 9.42 10.87
N GLY A 15 1.91 9.92 9.62
CA GLY A 15 3.17 10.07 8.87
C GLY A 15 3.61 8.82 8.10
N TYR A 16 2.75 7.80 7.99
CA TYR A 16 3.01 6.66 7.11
C TYR A 16 2.96 7.09 5.65
N ARG A 17 3.71 6.40 4.78
CA ARG A 17 3.75 6.66 3.34
C ARG A 17 3.58 5.35 2.59
N LEU A 18 2.61 5.32 1.68
CA LEU A 18 2.44 4.23 0.72
C LEU A 18 3.47 4.35 -0.38
N ASP A 19 3.97 3.21 -0.86
CA ASP A 19 4.79 3.19 -2.07
C ASP A 19 3.93 3.56 -3.27
N ILE A 20 2.85 2.80 -3.52
CA ILE A 20 1.94 3.01 -4.64
C ILE A 20 0.48 2.84 -4.20
N LEU A 21 -0.39 3.75 -4.70
CA LEU A 21 -1.85 3.61 -4.66
C LEU A 21 -2.41 3.67 -6.08
N VAL A 22 -3.17 2.63 -6.46
CA VAL A 22 -3.81 2.49 -7.77
C VAL A 22 -5.31 2.76 -7.63
N GLU A 23 -5.84 3.68 -8.46
CA GLU A 23 -7.27 4.02 -8.56
C GLU A 23 -7.94 4.34 -7.21
N ASP A 24 -7.19 4.89 -6.25
CA ASP A 24 -7.65 5.08 -4.87
C ASP A 24 -8.31 3.82 -4.26
N ALA A 25 -7.88 2.62 -4.66
CA ALA A 25 -8.53 1.37 -4.28
C ALA A 25 -7.55 0.30 -3.79
N VAL A 26 -6.38 0.20 -4.43
CA VAL A 26 -5.41 -0.88 -4.19
C VAL A 26 -4.07 -0.33 -3.73
N ILE A 27 -3.64 -0.76 -2.55
CA ILE A 27 -2.31 -0.45 -2.02
C ILE A 27 -1.29 -1.45 -2.57
N VAL A 28 -0.16 -0.97 -3.07
CA VAL A 28 0.96 -1.83 -3.50
C VAL A 28 2.22 -1.41 -2.75
N GLU A 29 2.81 -2.34 -2.00
CA GLU A 29 4.03 -2.15 -1.23
C GLU A 29 5.18 -2.86 -1.93
N LEU A 30 6.26 -2.13 -2.26
CA LEU A 30 7.41 -2.72 -2.95
C LEU A 30 8.45 -3.19 -1.93
N LYS A 31 8.82 -4.48 -2.00
CA LYS A 31 9.83 -5.07 -1.11
C LYS A 31 10.94 -5.76 -1.89
N ALA A 32 12.18 -5.31 -1.69
CA ALA A 32 13.38 -5.99 -2.15
C ALA A 32 13.94 -6.88 -1.02
N VAL A 33 13.29 -8.02 -0.77
CA VAL A 33 13.60 -8.94 0.33
C VAL A 33 13.68 -10.38 -0.16
N THR A 34 14.41 -11.24 0.55
CA THR A 34 14.53 -12.66 0.20
C THR A 34 13.27 -13.48 0.50
N ALA A 35 12.42 -13.00 1.42
CA ALA A 35 11.14 -13.58 1.75
C ALA A 35 10.18 -12.54 2.34
N VAL A 36 8.89 -12.70 2.07
CA VAL A 36 7.83 -11.97 2.79
C VAL A 36 7.72 -12.54 4.20
N THR A 37 7.58 -11.66 5.20
CA THR A 37 7.49 -12.05 6.62
C THR A 37 6.17 -11.56 7.20
N PRO A 38 5.70 -12.11 8.34
CA PRO A 38 4.51 -11.62 9.03
C PRO A 38 4.58 -10.14 9.42
N LEU A 39 5.79 -9.58 9.54
CA LEU A 39 5.98 -8.15 9.79
C LEU A 39 5.53 -7.29 8.59
N HIS A 40 5.83 -7.73 7.36
CA HIS A 40 5.41 -7.04 6.14
C HIS A 40 3.88 -7.08 5.99
N GLU A 41 3.27 -8.23 6.31
CA GLU A 41 1.81 -8.38 6.32
C GLU A 41 1.15 -7.49 7.38
N ALA A 42 1.71 -7.46 8.61
CA ALA A 42 1.21 -6.59 9.67
C ALA A 42 1.29 -5.10 9.30
N GLN A 43 2.34 -4.70 8.59
CA GLN A 43 2.48 -3.34 8.04
C GLN A 43 1.34 -3.05 7.04
N LEU A 44 1.16 -3.92 6.03
CA LEU A 44 0.11 -3.74 5.04
C LEU A 44 -1.29 -3.69 5.67
N LEU A 45 -1.57 -4.56 6.65
CA LEU A 45 -2.84 -4.55 7.39
C LEU A 45 -3.07 -3.25 8.16
N SER A 46 -2.00 -2.64 8.68
CA SER A 46 -2.08 -1.33 9.33
C SER A 46 -2.47 -0.25 8.32
N TYR A 47 -1.90 -0.29 7.12
CA TYR A 47 -2.22 0.65 6.04
C TYR A 47 -3.65 0.48 5.55
N LEU A 48 -4.12 -0.75 5.34
CA LEU A 48 -5.51 -1.02 4.97
C LEU A 48 -6.50 -0.47 6.01
N LYS A 49 -6.22 -0.69 7.31
CA LYS A 49 -7.07 -0.16 8.38
C LYS A 49 -7.08 1.37 8.44
N LEU A 50 -5.92 2.01 8.33
CA LEU A 50 -5.80 3.48 8.42
C LEU A 50 -6.36 4.19 7.20
N SER A 51 -6.25 3.58 6.01
CA SER A 51 -6.73 4.15 4.75
C SER A 51 -8.17 3.78 4.42
N GLY A 52 -8.76 2.82 5.15
CA GLY A 52 -10.09 2.27 4.85
C GLY A 52 -10.15 1.44 3.57
N LYS A 53 -9.00 1.03 3.01
CA LYS A 53 -8.94 0.18 1.80
C LYS A 53 -9.01 -1.30 2.18
N HIS A 54 -9.41 -2.13 1.22
CA HIS A 54 -9.68 -3.56 1.47
C HIS A 54 -8.71 -4.51 0.77
N LEU A 55 -7.93 -4.02 -0.22
CA LEU A 55 -6.99 -4.83 -0.98
C LEU A 55 -5.60 -4.21 -0.96
N GLY A 56 -4.62 -5.06 -0.66
CA GLY A 56 -3.20 -4.70 -0.64
C GLY A 56 -2.35 -5.81 -1.25
N LEU A 57 -1.26 -5.43 -1.93
CA LEU A 57 -0.30 -6.33 -2.56
C LEU A 57 1.10 -6.09 -1.96
N LEU A 58 1.85 -7.18 -1.77
CA LEU A 58 3.23 -7.23 -1.26
C LEU A 58 4.17 -7.85 -2.29
#